data_AF-A0A7C3K2D2-F1
#
_entry.id   AF-A0A7C3K2D2-F1
#
_cell.length_a   1.000
_cell.length_b   1.000
_cell.length_c   1.000
_cell.angle_alpha   90.00
_cell.angle_beta   90.00
_cell.angle_gamma   90.00
#
_symmetry.space_group_name_H-M   'P 1'
#
loop_
_entity.id
_entity.type
_entity.pdbx_description
1 polymer ?
#
loop_
_entity_poly.entity_id
_entity_poly.type
_entity_poly.pdbx_seq_one_letter_code
_entity_poly.pdbx_strand_id
1 'polypeptide(L)' 'MEKMHSTTVLSVRHKGKVVMAGDGQVTLE' A
#
# COMPACT_ATOMS: atom_id res chain seq x y z
N MET A 1 15.46 13.41 -12.28
CA MET A 1 15.15 12.60 -11.08
C MET A 1 14.25 11.50 -11.57
N GLU A 2 14.63 10.23 -11.35
CA GLU A 2 13.78 9.09 -11.71
C GLU A 2 12.43 9.21 -10.98
N LYS A 3 11.34 8.85 -11.66
CA LYS A 3 10.01 8.78 -11.06
C LYS A 3 9.95 7.54 -10.18
N MET A 4 9.62 7.73 -8.90
CA MET A 4 9.42 6.62 -7.97
C MET A 4 7.93 6.24 -7.95
N HIS A 5 7.61 5.00 -8.31
CA HIS A 5 6.29 4.42 -8.10
C HIS A 5 6.22 3.81 -6.70
N SER A 6 5.18 4.15 -5.94
CA SER A 6 5.04 3.74 -4.55
C SER A 6 4.53 2.31 -4.41
N THR A 7 4.61 1.80 -3.18
CA THR A 7 3.96 0.57 -2.73
C THR A 7 2.43 0.72 -2.73
N THR A 8 1.72 -0.40 -2.70
CA THR A 8 0.26 -0.49 -2.52
C THR A 8 -0.09 -0.65 -1.05
N VAL A 9 -1.11 0.08 -0.60
CA VAL A 9 -1.73 -0.10 0.72
C VAL A 9 -3.23 -0.34 0.55
N LEU A 10 -3.75 -1.33 1.26
CA LEU A 10 -5.18 -1.67 1.32
C LEU A 10 -5.67 -1.65 2.77
N SER A 11 -6.86 -1.09 2.97
CA SER A 11 -7.58 -1.12 4.24
C SER A 11 -8.94 -1.80 4.08
N VAL A 12 -9.32 -2.62 5.07
CA VAL A 12 -10.63 -3.26 5.14
C VAL A 12 -11.26 -3.00 6.49
N ARG A 13 -12.56 -2.68 6.49
CA ARG A 13 -13.39 -2.64 7.70
C ARG A 13 -14.37 -3.81 7.69
N HIS A 14 -14.33 -4.62 8.73
CA HIS A 14 -15.23 -5.76 8.89
C HIS A 14 -15.62 -5.96 10.35
N LYS A 15 -16.93 -6.10 10.62
CA LYS A 15 -17.50 -6.31 11.97
C LYS A 15 -16.99 -5.31 13.02
N GLY A 16 -16.98 -4.02 12.66
CA GLY A 16 -16.54 -2.94 13.55
C GLY A 16 -15.03 -2.88 13.80
N LYS A 17 -14.22 -3.76 13.20
CA LYS A 17 -12.76 -3.74 13.28
C LYS A 17 -12.17 -3.26 11.96
N VAL A 18 -11.00 -2.63 12.03
CA VAL A 18 -10.25 -2.13 10.87
C VAL A 18 -8.90 -2.84 10.84
N VAL A 19 -8.49 -3.23 9.63
CA VAL A 19 -7.15 -3.75 9.35
C VAL A 19 -6.59 -3.00 8.16
N MET A 20 -5.28 -2.73 8.20
CA MET A 20 -4.52 -2.24 7.05
C MET A 20 -3.37 -3.18 6.77
N ALA A 21 -3.06 -3.33 5.49
CA ALA A 21 -1.89 -4.05 5.01
C ALA A 21 -1.34 -3.33 3.77
N GLY A 22 -0.04 -3.46 3.53
CA GLY A 22 0.59 -3.02 2.30
C GLY A 22 1.55 -4.08 1.80
N ASP A 23 2.01 -3.92 0.56
CA ASP A 23 3.17 -4.66 0.09
C ASP A 23 4.47 -3.90 0.39
N GLY A 24 5.58 -4.35 -0.19
CA GLY A 24 6.88 -3.69 -0.05
C GLY A 24 7.55 -3.38 -1.39
N GLN A 25 6.83 -3.52 -2.51
CA GLN A 25 7.38 -3.27 -3.83
C GLN A 25 7.54 -1.77 -4.06
N VAL A 26 8.68 -1.39 -4.63
CA VAL A 26 8.98 -0.04 -5.12
C VAL A 26 9.58 -0.17 -6.51
N THR A 27 9.22 0.74 -7.41
CA THR A 27 9.76 0.79 -8.78
C THR A 27 10.34 2.18 -9.06
N LEU A 28 11.48 2.22 -9.77
CA LEU A 28 12.16 3.44 -10.20
C LEU A 28 12.15 3.48 -11.75
N GLU A 29 11.67 4.59 -12.33
CA GLU A 29 11.52 4.83 -13.78
C GLU A 29 12.26 6.08 -14.28
#